data_AF-A0A6B1I3I4-F1
#
_entry.id   AF-A0A6B1I3I4-F1
#
_cell.length_a   1.000
_cell.length_b   1.000
_cell.length_c   1.000
_cell.angle_alpha   90.00
_cell.angle_beta   90.00
_cell.angle_gamma   90.00
#
_symmetry.space_group_name_H-M   'P 1'
#
loop_
_entity.id
_entity.type
_entity.pdbx_description
1 polymer ?
#
loop_
_entity_poly.entity_id
_entity_poly.type
_entity_poly.pdbx_seq_one_letter_code
_entity_poly.pdbx_strand_id
1 'polypeptide(L)'
;MSITQENPQKIYKDYSRRIEALSSDAEDDGLVLNEASERDFWHYIRSVPFAQKAGLVLVDNGDLRAVWKGDDESHLGIQFLGNQWVEYVIFKRRPSTSDVARVAGRDTLDGVKRQIDAFDLTS
;
A
#
# COMPACT_ATOMS: atom_id res chain seq x y z
N MET A 1 13.93 6.91 -15.80
CA MET A 1 12.68 6.17 -15.53
C MET A 1 11.54 7.01 -16.09
N SER A 2 11.04 6.69 -17.30
CA SER A 2 9.93 7.44 -17.89
C SER A 2 8.64 6.86 -17.32
N ILE A 3 8.08 7.55 -16.32
CA ILE A 3 6.84 7.18 -15.67
C ILE A 3 5.69 7.62 -16.58
N THR A 4 4.98 6.68 -17.19
CA THR A 4 3.69 6.98 -17.83
C THR A 4 2.71 7.35 -16.72
N GLN A 5 2.40 8.63 -16.56
CA GLN A 5 1.42 9.10 -15.59
C GLN A 5 0.04 8.51 -15.94
N GLU A 6 -0.43 7.53 -15.16
CA GLU A 6 -1.83 7.11 -15.26
C GLU A 6 -2.74 8.25 -14.80
N ASN A 7 -3.88 8.45 -15.48
CA ASN A 7 -4.87 9.45 -15.11
C ASN A 7 -5.34 9.20 -13.66
N PRO A 8 -5.12 10.13 -12.71
CA PRO A 8 -5.49 9.96 -11.31
C PRO A 8 -6.96 9.53 -11.13
N GLN A 9 -7.87 10.09 -11.93
CA GLN A 9 -9.30 9.75 -11.86
C GLN A 9 -9.57 8.28 -12.17
N LYS A 10 -8.82 7.70 -13.11
CA LYS A 10 -8.91 6.28 -13.44
C LYS A 10 -8.42 5.42 -12.28
N ILE A 11 -7.30 5.80 -11.66
CA ILE A 11 -6.77 5.09 -10.48
C ILE A 11 -7.78 5.10 -9.34
N TYR A 12 -8.36 6.26 -9.02
CA TYR A 12 -9.42 6.37 -8.01
C TYR A 12 -10.60 5.45 -8.32
N LYS A 13 -11.11 5.50 -9.55
CA LYS A 13 -12.23 4.65 -9.97
C LYS A 13 -11.91 3.16 -9.88
N ASP A 14 -10.70 2.77 -10.24
CA ASP A 14 -10.25 1.39 -10.15
C ASP A 14 -10.15 0.91 -8.69
N TYR A 15 -9.68 1.78 -7.77
CA TYR A 15 -9.68 1.45 -6.35
C TYR A 15 -11.09 1.37 -5.76
N SER A 16 -11.99 2.28 -6.11
CA SER A 16 -13.38 2.23 -5.62
C SER A 16 -14.04 0.91 -6.01
N ARG A 17 -13.94 0.50 -7.28
CA ARG A 17 -14.45 -0.80 -7.73
C ARG A 17 -13.81 -1.98 -7.01
N ARG A 18 -12.51 -1.89 -6.71
CA ARG A 18 -11.81 -2.96 -6.02
C ARG A 18 -12.25 -3.07 -4.56
N ILE A 19 -12.46 -1.94 -3.87
CA ILE A 19 -12.96 -1.92 -2.49
C ILE A 19 -14.38 -2.47 -2.44
N GLU A 20 -15.25 -2.07 -3.38
CA GLU A 20 -16.61 -2.63 -3.50
C GLU A 20 -16.59 -4.15 -3.68
N ALA A 21 -15.75 -4.67 -4.59
CA ALA A 21 -15.61 -6.11 -4.78
C ALA A 21 -15.08 -6.81 -3.51
N LEU A 22 -14.06 -6.25 -2.87
CA LEU A 22 -13.51 -6.81 -1.63
C LEU A 22 -14.54 -6.81 -0.49
N SER A 23 -15.37 -5.78 -0.37
CA SER A 23 -16.43 -5.72 0.63
C SER A 23 -17.49 -6.78 0.37
N SER A 24 -17.91 -6.94 -0.88
CA SER A 24 -18.88 -7.98 -1.26
C SER A 24 -18.34 -9.38 -0.98
N ASP A 25 -17.10 -9.68 -1.38
CA ASP A 25 -16.46 -10.98 -1.12
C ASP A 25 -16.34 -11.25 0.39
N ALA A 26 -16.03 -10.21 1.18
CA ALA A 26 -15.91 -10.32 2.64
C ALA A 26 -17.24 -10.61 3.32
N GLU A 27 -18.32 -9.96 2.87
CA GLU A 27 -19.67 -10.20 3.40
C GLU A 27 -20.12 -11.65 3.20
N ASP A 28 -19.81 -12.24 2.05
CA ASP A 28 -20.07 -13.66 1.76
C ASP A 28 -19.32 -14.58 2.74
N ASP A 29 -18.15 -14.16 3.22
CA ASP A 29 -17.31 -14.87 4.20
C ASP A 29 -17.61 -14.48 5.67
N GLY A 30 -18.60 -13.62 5.92
CA GLY A 30 -18.95 -13.13 7.26
C GLY A 30 -17.95 -12.16 7.88
N LEU A 31 -17.09 -11.56 7.05
CA LEU A 31 -16.16 -10.50 7.41
C LEU A 31 -16.74 -9.12 7.05
N VAL A 32 -16.27 -8.08 7.73
CA VAL A 32 -16.71 -6.70 7.49
C VAL A 32 -15.48 -5.82 7.25
N LEU A 33 -15.53 -5.01 6.19
CA LEU A 33 -14.51 -4.00 5.92
C LEU A 33 -14.42 -2.99 7.08
N ASN A 34 -13.21 -2.78 7.60
CA ASN A 34 -12.95 -1.78 8.61
C ASN A 34 -12.96 -0.37 7.97
N GLU A 35 -13.99 0.41 8.27
CA GLU A 35 -14.15 1.78 7.77
C GLU A 35 -12.97 2.70 8.13
N ALA A 36 -12.33 2.50 9.29
CA ALA A 36 -11.17 3.29 9.69
C ALA A 36 -9.95 2.98 8.81
N SER A 37 -9.79 1.72 8.42
CA SER A 37 -8.76 1.27 7.48
C SER A 37 -8.98 1.87 6.09
N GLU A 38 -10.23 1.82 5.59
CA GLU A 38 -10.59 2.41 4.29
C GLU A 38 -10.32 3.92 4.24
N ARG A 39 -10.72 4.65 5.29
CA ARG A 39 -10.46 6.09 5.40
C ARG A 39 -8.98 6.42 5.33
N ASP A 40 -8.15 5.67 6.05
CA ASP A 40 -6.70 5.86 6.06
C ASP A 40 -6.07 5.54 4.70
N PHE A 41 -6.54 4.49 4.02
CA PHE A 41 -6.16 4.19 2.65
C PHE A 41 -6.45 5.36 1.71
N TRP A 42 -7.67 5.89 1.73
CA TRP A 42 -8.03 7.02 0.87
C TRP A 42 -7.24 8.29 1.20
N HIS A 43 -6.97 8.54 2.48
CA HIS A 43 -6.11 9.64 2.89
C HIS A 43 -4.68 9.48 2.33
N TYR A 44 -4.12 8.27 2.44
CA TYR A 44 -2.80 7.97 1.90
C TYR A 44 -2.74 8.16 0.38
N ILE A 45 -3.66 7.55 -0.38
CA ILE A 45 -3.69 7.63 -1.85
C ILE A 45 -3.84 9.07 -2.35
N ARG A 46 -4.59 9.92 -1.65
CA ARG A 46 -4.72 11.34 -1.98
C ARG A 46 -3.46 12.15 -1.70
N SER A 47 -2.64 11.70 -0.75
CA SER A 47 -1.44 12.42 -0.33
C SER A 47 -0.19 12.09 -1.15
N VAL A 48 -0.20 11.03 -1.96
CA VAL A 48 0.96 10.58 -2.75
C VAL A 48 0.84 11.06 -4.21
N PRO A 49 1.80 11.83 -4.74
CA PRO A 49 1.59 12.61 -5.96
C PRO A 49 1.22 11.80 -7.21
N PHE A 50 1.81 10.64 -7.45
CA PHE A 50 1.41 9.73 -8.54
C PHE A 50 1.91 8.34 -8.16
N ALA A 51 1.17 7.64 -7.32
CA ALA A 51 1.53 6.28 -6.96
C ALA A 51 1.18 5.35 -8.12
N GLN A 52 2.16 4.55 -8.55
CA GLN A 52 1.92 3.32 -9.29
C GLN A 52 0.74 2.58 -8.66
N LYS A 53 -0.14 2.00 -9.48
CA LYS A 53 -1.33 1.30 -8.98
C LYS A 53 -0.89 0.12 -8.10
N ALA A 54 -1.29 0.15 -6.84
CA ALA A 54 -1.07 -0.93 -5.89
C ALA A 54 -2.04 -2.09 -6.18
N GLY A 55 -1.60 -3.31 -5.89
CA GLY A 55 -2.54 -4.38 -5.56
C GLY A 55 -3.22 -4.05 -4.24
N LEU A 56 -4.53 -4.22 -4.17
CA LEU A 56 -5.31 -4.00 -2.95
C LEU A 56 -6.01 -5.29 -2.54
N VAL A 57 -5.86 -5.65 -1.28
CA VAL A 57 -6.47 -6.84 -0.67
C VAL A 57 -7.11 -6.45 0.66
N LEU A 58 -8.14 -7.20 1.06
CA LEU A 58 -8.67 -7.21 2.41
C LEU A 58 -8.01 -8.35 3.17
N VAL A 59 -7.58 -8.11 4.41
CA VAL A 59 -7.04 -9.16 5.30
C VAL A 59 -8.10 -9.59 6.32
N ASP A 60 -7.89 -10.74 6.96
CA ASP A 60 -8.87 -11.44 7.81
C ASP A 60 -9.43 -10.60 8.99
N ASN A 61 -8.75 -9.51 9.37
CA ASN A 61 -9.23 -8.60 10.41
C ASN A 61 -10.08 -7.44 9.87
N GLY A 62 -10.41 -7.45 8.58
CA GLY A 62 -11.20 -6.40 7.91
C GLY A 62 -10.36 -5.21 7.43
N ASP A 63 -9.05 -5.19 7.63
CA ASP A 63 -8.21 -4.08 7.18
C ASP A 63 -7.84 -4.20 5.69
N LEU A 64 -7.67 -3.05 5.04
CA LEU A 64 -7.06 -2.97 3.72
C LEU A 64 -5.53 -3.08 3.81
N ARG A 65 -4.95 -3.82 2.87
CA ARG A 65 -3.51 -3.86 2.62
C ARG A 65 -3.22 -3.54 1.17
N ALA A 66 -2.42 -2.50 0.95
CA ALA A 66 -1.93 -2.11 -0.36
C ALA A 66 -0.51 -2.66 -0.56
N VAL A 67 -0.24 -3.19 -1.76
CA VAL A 67 1.04 -3.80 -2.14
C VAL A 67 1.51 -3.22 -3.47
N TRP A 68 2.69 -2.60 -3.46
CA TRP A 68 3.41 -2.17 -4.65
C TRP A 68 4.56 -3.12 -4.94
N LYS A 69 4.73 -3.45 -6.21
CA LYS A 69 5.86 -4.24 -6.70
C LYS A 69 6.59 -3.41 -7.75
N GLY A 70 7.87 -3.16 -7.52
CA GLY A 70 8.74 -2.53 -8.50
C GLY A 70 9.32 -3.56 -9.48
N ASP A 71 9.78 -3.07 -10.63
CA ASP A 71 10.41 -3.89 -11.66
C ASP A 71 11.78 -4.46 -11.22
N ASP A 72 12.37 -3.89 -10.18
CA ASP A 72 13.64 -4.27 -9.55
C ASP A 72 13.48 -5.30 -8.43
N GLU A 73 12.37 -6.05 -8.43
CA GLU A 73 11.97 -6.97 -7.36
C GLU A 73 11.75 -6.28 -6.00
N SER A 74 11.63 -4.94 -5.98
CA SER A 74 11.22 -4.22 -4.78
C SER A 74 9.75 -4.49 -4.44
N HIS A 75 9.47 -4.56 -3.14
CA HIS A 75 8.11 -4.77 -2.65
C HIS A 75 7.83 -3.83 -1.48
N LEU A 76 6.73 -3.10 -1.55
CA LEU A 76 6.20 -2.31 -0.44
C LEU A 76 4.82 -2.83 -0.10
N GLY A 77 4.64 -3.32 1.13
CA GLY A 77 3.33 -3.64 1.69
C GLY A 77 2.98 -2.65 2.79
N ILE A 78 1.78 -2.08 2.75
CA ILE A 78 1.23 -1.22 3.80
C ILE A 78 -0.16 -1.74 4.16
N GLN A 79 -0.38 -2.11 5.43
CA GLN A 79 -1.69 -2.37 5.99
C GLN A 79 -2.16 -1.17 6.79
N PHE A 80 -3.39 -0.72 6.54
CA PHE A 80 -4.00 0.42 7.21
C PHE A 80 -4.76 -0.05 8.44
N LEU A 81 -4.31 0.35 9.64
CA LEU A 81 -4.88 -0.13 10.90
C LEU A 81 -5.99 0.77 11.45
N GLY A 82 -6.26 1.89 10.78
CA GLY A 82 -7.11 2.95 11.30
C GLY A 82 -6.34 3.93 12.18
N ASN A 83 -6.96 5.09 12.42
CA ASN A 83 -6.40 6.18 13.23
C ASN A 83 -5.03 6.67 12.75
N GLN A 84 -4.79 6.65 11.44
CA GLN A 84 -3.55 7.03 10.77
C GLN A 84 -2.34 6.15 11.11
N TRP A 85 -2.58 4.94 11.65
CA TRP A 85 -1.52 3.96 11.90
C TRP A 85 -1.47 2.92 10.78
N VAL A 86 -0.25 2.47 10.48
CA VAL A 86 0.00 1.44 9.50
C VAL A 86 1.00 0.42 10.01
N GLU A 87 0.86 -0.80 9.55
CA GLU A 87 1.93 -1.80 9.52
C GLU A 87 2.54 -1.83 8.13
N TYR A 88 3.86 -1.94 8.05
CA TYR A 88 4.54 -1.90 6.77
C TYR A 88 5.67 -2.94 6.68
N VAL A 89 5.96 -3.32 5.44
CA VAL A 89 7.15 -4.08 5.08
C VAL A 89 7.68 -3.57 3.75
N ILE A 90 9.00 -3.39 3.66
CA ILE A 90 9.70 -2.96 2.45
C ILE A 90 10.81 -3.96 2.16
N PHE A 91 10.88 -4.43 0.93
CA PHE A 91 11.96 -5.27 0.40
C PHE A 91 12.66 -4.55 -0.75
N LYS A 92 13.98 -4.46 -0.64
CA LYS A 92 15.00 -3.91 -1.54
C LYS A 92 15.94 -4.97 -2.09
N ARG A 93 15.91 -5.39 -3.35
CA ARG A 93 17.05 -6.16 -3.89
C ARG A 93 18.21 -5.20 -4.16
N ARG A 94 19.41 -5.50 -3.65
CA ARG A 94 20.60 -4.68 -3.92
C ARG A 94 21.11 -4.99 -5.34
N PRO A 95 21.29 -4.00 -6.23
CA PRO A 95 21.68 -4.26 -7.62
C PRO A 95 23.02 -5.01 -7.79
N SER A 96 23.94 -4.84 -6.84
CA SER A 96 25.28 -5.41 -6.88
C SER A 96 25.43 -6.77 -6.19
N THR A 97 24.39 -7.28 -5.51
CA THR A 97 24.45 -8.53 -4.72
C THR A 97 23.18 -9.35 -4.88
N SER A 98 23.20 -10.64 -4.53
CA SER A 98 21.97 -11.44 -4.37
C SER A 98 21.17 -11.09 -3.11
N ASP A 99 21.66 -10.16 -2.29
CA ASP A 99 21.07 -9.84 -1.00
C ASP A 99 19.82 -8.96 -1.14
N VAL A 100 18.85 -9.28 -0.28
CA VAL A 100 17.60 -8.53 -0.14
C VAL A 100 17.64 -7.78 1.19
N ALA A 101 17.63 -6.46 1.13
CA ALA A 101 17.39 -5.61 2.28
C ALA A 101 15.89 -5.68 2.64
N ARG A 102 15.59 -5.74 3.93
CA ARG A 102 14.22 -5.73 4.44
C ARG A 102 14.11 -4.79 5.63
N VAL A 103 13.06 -3.98 5.65
CA VAL A 103 12.61 -3.26 6.85
C VAL A 103 11.12 -3.53 7.05
N ALA A 104 10.70 -3.69 8.31
CA ALA A 104 9.30 -3.87 8.67
C ALA A 104 9.03 -3.19 10.01
N GLY A 105 7.81 -2.72 10.21
CA GLY A 105 7.45 -2.05 11.45
C GLY A 105 6.02 -1.55 11.45
N ARG A 106 5.72 -0.75 12.48
CA ARG A 106 4.46 -0.04 12.63
C ARG A 106 4.76 1.43 12.87
N ASP A 107 4.08 2.30 12.15
CA ASP A 107 4.27 3.75 12.25
C ASP A 107 2.97 4.48 11.85
N THR A 108 2.99 5.79 11.96
CA THR A 108 1.99 6.69 11.40
C THR A 108 2.07 6.76 9.87
N LEU A 109 1.01 7.23 9.21
CA LEU A 109 1.01 7.46 7.75
C LEU A 109 2.13 8.40 7.28
N ASP A 110 2.48 9.41 8.06
CA ASP A 110 3.60 10.29 7.72
C ASP A 110 4.96 9.67 8.09
N GLY A 111 4.99 8.82 9.10
CA GLY A 111 6.18 8.04 9.46
C GLY A 111 6.55 7.04 8.37
N VAL A 112 5.60 6.27 7.84
CA VAL A 112 5.88 5.30 6.77
C VAL A 112 6.40 5.98 5.51
N LYS A 113 5.95 7.20 5.17
CA LYS A 113 6.51 7.98 4.05
C LYS A 113 8.01 8.25 4.27
N ARG A 114 8.39 8.67 5.48
CA ARG A 114 9.82 8.86 5.85
C ARG A 114 10.61 7.55 5.78
N GLN A 115 10.01 6.43 6.17
CA GLN A 115 10.65 5.11 6.10
C GLN A 115 10.90 4.68 4.64
N ILE A 116 9.93 4.92 3.76
CA ILE A 116 10.06 4.66 2.31
C ILE A 116 11.19 5.53 1.74
N ASP A 117 11.16 6.84 1.99
CA ASP A 117 12.20 7.76 1.51
C ASP A 117 13.60 7.38 2.01
N ALA A 118 13.72 7.05 3.31
CA ALA A 118 15.00 6.65 3.89
C ALA A 118 15.51 5.32 3.32
N PHE A 119 14.61 4.38 3.05
CA PHE A 119 14.96 3.09 2.47
C PHE A 119 15.39 3.24 1.00
N ASP A 120 14.75 4.12 0.24
CA ASP A 120 15.15 4.44 -1.13
C ASP A 120 16.52 5.13 -1.21
N LEU A 121 16.84 6.00 -0.25
CA LEU A 121 18.13 6.70 -0.17
C LEU A 121 19.30 5.80 0.25
N THR A 122 19.05 4.67 0.92
CA THR A 122 20.09 3.79 1.49
C THR A 122 20.28 2.47 0.74
N SER A 123 19.46 2.22 -0.28
CA SER A 123 19.40 0.95 -1.03
C SER A 123 19.90 1.07 -2.46
#